data_AF-A0A7K4S5S1-F1
#
_entry.id   AF-A0A7K4S5S1-F1
#
_cell.length_a   1.000
_cell.length_b   1.000
_cell.length_c   1.000
_cell.angle_alpha   90.00
_cell.angle_beta   90.00
_cell.angle_gamma   90.00
#
_symmetry.space_group_name_H-M   'P 1'
#
loop_
_entity.id
_entity.type
_entity.pdbx_description
1 polymer ?
#
loop_
_entity_poly.entity_id
_entity_poly.type
_entity_poly.pdbx_seq_one_letter_code
_entity_poly.pdbx_strand_id
1 'polypeptide(L)'
;IGKVGNQKRVVGVLLGSWQKKILDVSNSFAVPFDEDDKDDTVWFLDHDYLENMYGMFKKVNARERIVGWYHTGPKLHKNDIAINELMKRYCPNSVLVIIDVKPKDLGLPTEAYISVEEVHDDGTPTSKTFEHVTSEIGAEEAEEVGVEHLLR
;
A
#
# COMPACT_ATOMS: atom_id res chain seq x y z
N ILE A 1 -28.88 2.18 16.75
CA ILE A 1 -27.41 2.12 16.54
C ILE A 1 -27.16 0.99 15.56
N GLY A 2 -26.99 1.31 14.28
CA GLY A 2 -26.82 0.31 13.22
C GLY A 2 -25.55 -0.49 13.47
N LYS A 3 -25.63 -1.82 13.39
CA LYS A 3 -24.44 -2.68 13.35
C LYS A 3 -23.61 -2.21 12.15
N VAL A 4 -22.46 -1.59 12.43
CA VAL A 4 -21.40 -1.41 11.44
C VAL A 4 -21.06 -2.84 11.01
N GLY A 5 -21.38 -3.20 9.77
CA GLY A 5 -20.98 -4.47 9.18
C GLY A 5 -19.47 -4.64 9.32
N ASN A 6 -18.99 -5.89 9.29
CA ASN A 6 -17.57 -6.19 9.40
C ASN A 6 -16.76 -5.21 8.52
N GLN A 7 -16.00 -4.30 9.14
CA GLN A 7 -15.26 -3.27 8.41
C GLN A 7 -14.05 -3.97 7.80
N LYS A 8 -14.22 -4.47 6.57
CA LYS A 8 -13.14 -5.01 5.77
C LYS A 8 -12.09 -3.93 5.51
N ARG A 9 -10.84 -4.34 5.36
CA ARG A 9 -9.76 -3.43 4.97
C ARG A 9 -10.00 -2.90 3.57
N VAL A 10 -9.48 -1.70 3.33
CA VAL A 10 -9.46 -1.05 2.03
C VAL A 10 -8.08 -1.26 1.44
N VAL A 11 -8.03 -1.62 0.17
CA VAL A 11 -6.79 -1.73 -0.61
C VAL A 11 -6.75 -0.60 -1.63
N GLY A 12 -5.57 -0.06 -1.87
CA GLY A 12 -5.36 0.95 -2.90
C GLY A 12 -3.95 0.93 -3.46
N VAL A 13 -3.75 1.71 -4.51
CA VAL A 13 -2.50 1.79 -5.26
C VAL A 13 -1.77 3.07 -4.87
N LEU A 14 -0.46 2.94 -4.63
CA LEU A 14 0.41 4.07 -4.33
C LEU A 14 1.07 4.58 -5.61
N LEU A 15 0.98 5.89 -5.81
CA LEU A 15 1.62 6.61 -6.90
C LEU A 15 2.73 7.49 -6.34
N GLY A 16 3.83 7.53 -7.08
CA GLY A 16 4.99 8.30 -6.65
C GLY A 16 6.14 8.20 -7.63
N SER A 17 7.33 8.48 -7.11
CA SER A 17 8.56 8.42 -7.89
C SER A 17 9.76 8.02 -7.04
N TRP A 18 10.70 7.31 -7.66
CA TRP A 18 11.97 6.97 -7.03
C TRP A 18 12.99 8.08 -7.28
N GLN A 19 13.50 8.67 -6.20
CA GLN A 19 14.61 9.62 -6.24
C GLN A 19 15.86 8.96 -5.64
N LYS A 20 16.76 8.50 -6.52
CA LYS A 20 17.97 7.76 -6.15
C LYS A 20 17.64 6.48 -5.38
N LYS A 21 17.63 6.54 -4.04
CA LYS A 21 17.38 5.41 -3.13
C LYS A 21 16.16 5.66 -2.21
N ILE A 22 15.50 6.80 -2.36
CA ILE A 22 14.34 7.19 -1.56
C ILE A 22 13.12 7.07 -2.47
N LEU A 23 12.07 6.43 -1.94
CA LEU A 23 10.78 6.37 -2.60
C LEU A 23 9.90 7.48 -2.03
N ASP A 24 9.54 8.44 -2.88
CA ASP A 24 8.56 9.47 -2.54
C ASP A 24 7.18 9.02 -3.02
N VAL A 25 6.23 8.93 -2.09
CA VAL A 25 4.82 8.66 -2.37
C VAL A 25 4.09 10.00 -2.39
N SER A 26 3.57 10.39 -3.56
CA SER A 26 2.92 11.70 -3.77
C SER A 26 1.40 11.61 -3.85
N ASN A 27 0.88 10.46 -4.27
CA ASN A 27 -0.54 10.31 -4.53
C ASN A 27 -0.98 8.86 -4.38
N SER A 28 -2.29 8.63 -4.36
CA SER A 28 -2.86 7.28 -4.29
C SER A 28 -4.30 7.24 -4.76
N PHE A 29 -4.80 6.05 -5.03
CA PHE A 29 -6.23 5.83 -5.22
C PHE A 29 -6.65 4.46 -4.70
N ALA A 30 -7.83 4.38 -4.10
CA ALA A 30 -8.42 3.11 -3.68
C ALA A 30 -8.89 2.31 -4.91
N VAL A 31 -8.81 0.99 -4.82
CA VAL A 31 -9.32 0.07 -5.84
C VAL A 31 -10.44 -0.78 -5.27
N PRO A 32 -11.47 -1.13 -6.05
CA PRO A 32 -12.46 -2.12 -5.64
C PRO A 32 -11.75 -3.43 -5.24
N PHE A 33 -11.92 -3.80 -3.98
CA PHE A 33 -11.28 -4.95 -3.37
C PHE A 33 -12.26 -5.65 -2.44
N ASP A 34 -12.28 -6.97 -2.52
CA ASP A 34 -13.06 -7.84 -1.65
C ASP A 34 -12.24 -9.06 -1.28
N GLU A 35 -12.35 -9.51 -0.04
CA GLU A 35 -11.80 -10.77 0.44
C GLU A 35 -12.82 -11.53 1.28
N ASP A 36 -12.69 -12.86 1.34
CA ASP A 36 -13.53 -13.70 2.18
C ASP A 36 -13.02 -13.71 3.63
N ASP A 37 -13.93 -13.55 4.59
CA ASP A 37 -13.58 -13.48 6.02
C ASP A 37 -13.15 -14.84 6.60
N LYS A 38 -13.39 -15.95 5.89
CA LYS A 38 -13.11 -17.34 6.35
C LYS A 38 -11.99 -18.00 5.56
N ASP A 39 -11.80 -17.61 4.31
CA ASP A 39 -10.76 -18.15 3.43
C ASP A 39 -9.87 -17.03 2.87
N ASP A 40 -8.71 -16.85 3.51
CA ASP A 40 -7.70 -15.86 3.11
C ASP A 40 -7.25 -16.02 1.65
N THR A 41 -7.43 -17.19 1.03
CA THR A 41 -7.02 -17.41 -0.37
C THR A 41 -8.00 -16.81 -1.39
N VAL A 42 -9.21 -16.47 -0.96
CA VAL A 42 -10.27 -15.93 -1.83
C VAL A 42 -10.30 -14.41 -1.69
N TRP A 43 -9.75 -13.73 -2.68
CA TRP A 43 -9.76 -12.28 -2.79
C TRP A 43 -9.91 -11.84 -4.25
N PHE A 44 -10.42 -10.62 -4.43
CA PHE A 44 -10.67 -9.99 -5.71
C PHE A 44 -10.11 -8.57 -5.72
N LEU A 45 -9.48 -8.20 -6.82
CA LEU A 45 -9.01 -6.85 -7.09
C LEU A 45 -9.33 -6.50 -8.54
N ASP A 46 -9.97 -5.35 -8.76
CA ASP A 46 -10.35 -4.89 -10.10
C ASP A 46 -9.16 -4.30 -10.86
N HIS A 47 -8.60 -5.10 -11.77
CA HIS A 47 -7.48 -4.72 -12.64
C HIS A 47 -7.85 -3.68 -13.70
N ASP A 48 -9.04 -3.79 -14.28
CA ASP A 48 -9.48 -2.90 -15.34
C ASP A 48 -9.66 -1.48 -14.76
N TYR A 49 -10.21 -1.38 -13.55
CA TYR A 49 -10.28 -0.12 -12.82
C TYR A 49 -8.89 0.46 -12.55
N LEU A 50 -7.96 -0.37 -12.06
CA LEU A 50 -6.58 0.05 -11.78
C LEU A 50 -5.90 0.61 -13.03
N GLU A 51 -5.95 -0.08 -14.15
CA GLU A 51 -5.29 0.33 -15.39
C GLU A 51 -5.91 1.61 -15.98
N ASN A 52 -7.24 1.71 -15.96
CA ASN A 52 -7.94 2.90 -16.43
C ASN A 52 -7.64 4.12 -15.56
N MET A 53 -7.69 3.98 -14.23
CA MET A 53 -7.37 5.06 -13.30
C MET A 53 -5.90 5.47 -13.42
N TYR A 54 -4.99 4.51 -13.43
CA TYR A 54 -3.58 4.80 -13.65
C TYR A 54 -3.35 5.54 -14.97
N GLY A 55 -4.03 5.12 -16.05
CA GLY A 55 -4.00 5.81 -17.33
C GLY A 55 -4.47 7.27 -17.27
N MET A 56 -5.46 7.59 -16.42
CA MET A 56 -5.92 8.96 -16.20
C MET A 56 -4.90 9.79 -15.41
N PHE A 57 -4.40 9.27 -14.29
CA PHE A 57 -3.34 9.94 -13.51
C PHE A 57 -2.11 10.22 -14.38
N LYS A 58 -1.70 9.25 -15.19
CA LYS A 58 -0.54 9.38 -16.07
C LYS A 58 -0.69 10.46 -17.15
N LYS A 59 -1.92 10.68 -17.64
CA LYS A 59 -2.23 11.75 -18.60
C LYS A 59 -2.12 13.15 -17.97
N VAL A 60 -2.40 13.27 -16.68
CA VAL A 60 -2.31 14.54 -15.94
C VAL A 60 -0.88 14.78 -15.49
N ASN A 61 -0.22 13.78 -14.91
CA ASN A 61 1.15 13.85 -14.44
C ASN A 61 1.99 12.67 -14.94
N ALA A 62 2.81 12.93 -15.96
CA ALA A 62 3.66 11.90 -16.56
C ALA A 62 4.82 11.43 -15.65
N ARG A 63 5.11 12.13 -14.55
CA ARG A 63 6.17 11.73 -13.60
C ARG A 63 5.70 10.63 -12.64
N GLU A 64 4.42 10.62 -12.28
CA GLU A 64 3.85 9.64 -11.36
C GLU A 64 3.82 8.24 -11.98
N ARG A 65 4.22 7.26 -11.18
CA ARG A 65 4.19 5.84 -11.52
C ARG A 65 3.63 5.05 -10.35
N ILE A 66 3.11 3.86 -10.63
CA ILE A 66 2.79 2.90 -9.58
C ILE A 66 4.10 2.51 -8.90
N VAL A 67 4.17 2.73 -7.59
CA VAL A 67 5.35 2.44 -6.76
C VAL A 67 5.08 1.37 -5.72
N GLY A 68 3.82 1.02 -5.52
CA GLY A 68 3.40 0.07 -4.54
C GLY A 68 1.90 0.08 -4.35
N TRP A 69 1.47 -0.41 -3.20
CA TRP A 69 0.08 -0.48 -2.80
C TRP A 69 -0.01 -0.30 -1.29
N TYR A 70 -1.19 0.03 -0.82
CA TYR A 70 -1.48 0.13 0.59
C TYR A 70 -2.70 -0.69 0.94
N HIS A 71 -2.79 -1.08 2.20
CA HIS A 71 -4.07 -1.45 2.77
C HIS A 71 -4.24 -0.81 4.14
N THR A 72 -5.49 -0.57 4.51
CA THR A 72 -5.80 -0.18 5.88
C THR A 72 -5.63 -1.40 6.78
N GLY A 73 -4.90 -1.24 7.89
CA GLY A 73 -4.47 -2.32 8.76
C GLY A 73 -5.61 -2.99 9.56
N PRO A 74 -5.29 -3.61 10.71
CA PRO A 74 -4.18 -3.21 11.57
C PRO A 74 -2.86 -3.97 11.36
N LYS A 75 -2.85 -5.10 10.65
CA LYS A 75 -1.68 -5.99 10.53
C LYS A 75 -1.59 -6.63 9.14
N LEU A 76 -0.42 -7.23 8.86
CA LEU A 76 -0.22 -8.10 7.70
C LEU A 76 -1.17 -9.31 7.74
N HIS A 77 -1.71 -9.65 6.58
CA HIS A 77 -2.50 -10.84 6.30
C HIS A 77 -1.72 -11.79 5.39
N LYS A 78 -2.02 -13.09 5.45
CA LYS A 78 -1.29 -14.10 4.67
C LYS A 78 -1.40 -13.89 3.17
N ASN A 79 -2.54 -13.38 2.71
CA ASN A 79 -2.82 -13.12 1.29
C ASN A 79 -2.11 -11.88 0.75
N ASP A 80 -1.47 -11.06 1.59
CA ASP A 80 -0.73 -9.86 1.15
C ASP A 80 0.45 -10.22 0.25
N ILE A 81 1.05 -11.40 0.44
CA ILE A 81 2.09 -11.91 -0.44
C ILE A 81 1.51 -12.11 -1.85
N ALA A 82 0.32 -12.73 -1.95
CA ALA A 82 -0.34 -12.98 -3.23
C ALA A 82 -0.76 -11.67 -3.92
N ILE A 83 -1.30 -10.71 -3.17
CA ILE A 83 -1.66 -9.39 -3.67
C ILE A 83 -0.41 -8.65 -4.17
N ASN A 84 0.69 -8.70 -3.42
CA ASN A 84 1.93 -8.05 -3.83
C ASN A 84 2.54 -8.67 -5.09
N GLU A 85 2.47 -10.00 -5.25
CA GLU A 85 2.93 -10.67 -6.47
C GLU A 85 2.11 -10.26 -7.71
N LEU A 86 0.81 -9.99 -7.50
CA LEU A 86 -0.03 -9.41 -8.53
C LEU A 86 0.37 -7.96 -8.86
N MET A 87 0.66 -7.15 -7.84
CA MET A 87 1.14 -5.77 -8.01
C MET A 87 2.52 -5.70 -8.67
N LYS A 88 3.39 -6.70 -8.47
CA LYS A 88 4.71 -6.79 -9.11
C LYS A 88 4.66 -6.79 -10.64
N ARG A 89 3.51 -7.14 -11.24
CA ARG A 89 3.29 -7.02 -12.69
C ARG A 89 3.30 -5.56 -13.16
N TYR A 90 2.90 -4.63 -12.30
CA TYR A 90 2.88 -3.18 -12.55
C TYR A 90 4.14 -2.49 -12.02
N CYS A 91 4.66 -2.94 -10.88
CA CYS A 91 5.85 -2.36 -10.25
C CYS A 91 6.75 -3.47 -9.64
N PRO A 92 7.88 -3.83 -10.27
CA PRO A 92 8.75 -4.91 -9.79
C PRO A 92 9.22 -4.74 -8.34
N ASN A 93 9.48 -3.49 -7.94
CA ASN A 93 9.92 -3.11 -6.59
C ASN A 93 8.76 -2.53 -5.78
N SER A 94 7.60 -3.19 -5.84
CA SER A 94 6.38 -2.79 -5.14
C SER A 94 6.60 -2.74 -3.62
N VAL A 95 6.31 -1.58 -3.02
CA VAL A 95 6.28 -1.37 -1.57
C VAL A 95 4.85 -1.54 -1.06
N LEU A 96 4.68 -2.27 0.04
CA LEU A 96 3.43 -2.32 0.78
C LEU A 96 3.48 -1.30 1.92
N VAL A 97 2.45 -0.45 2.03
CA VAL A 97 2.26 0.43 3.19
C VAL A 97 1.00 0.03 3.94
N ILE A 98 1.11 -0.25 5.23
CA ILE A 98 -0.03 -0.46 6.12
C ILE A 98 -0.36 0.87 6.78
N ILE A 99 -1.63 1.27 6.70
CA ILE A 99 -2.12 2.52 7.29
C ILE A 99 -3.07 2.18 8.44
N ASP A 100 -2.78 2.67 9.65
CA ASP A 100 -3.68 2.55 10.79
C ASP A 100 -4.79 3.62 10.71
N VAL A 101 -6.02 3.15 10.54
CA VAL A 101 -7.23 3.99 10.49
C VAL A 101 -7.74 4.41 11.87
N LYS A 102 -7.23 3.80 12.94
CA LYS A 102 -7.60 4.11 14.33
C LYS A 102 -6.32 4.22 15.17
N PRO A 103 -5.49 5.25 14.92
CA PRO A 103 -4.23 5.43 15.63
C PRO A 103 -4.50 5.57 17.13
N LYS A 104 -4.08 4.56 17.90
CA LYS A 104 -4.15 4.53 19.36
C LYS A 104 -2.79 4.76 20.00
N ASP A 105 -1.74 4.45 19.27
CA ASP A 105 -0.37 4.50 19.76
C ASP A 105 0.29 5.84 19.44
N LEU A 106 1.24 6.25 20.30
CA LEU A 106 2.07 7.43 20.08
C LEU A 106 3.15 7.06 19.04
N GLY A 107 2.85 7.21 17.76
CA GLY A 107 3.77 6.87 16.66
C GLY A 107 3.26 7.32 15.30
N LEU A 108 4.03 7.06 14.25
CA LEU A 108 3.55 7.24 12.88
C LEU A 108 2.48 6.19 12.58
N PRO A 109 1.33 6.57 12.00
CA PRO A 109 0.24 5.63 11.71
C PRO A 109 0.51 4.77 10.46
N THR A 110 1.76 4.68 10.03
CA THR A 110 2.17 4.03 8.77
C THR A 110 3.37 3.12 8.98
N GLU A 111 3.29 1.92 8.44
CA GLU A 111 4.41 0.95 8.39
C GLU A 111 4.66 0.55 6.93
N ALA A 112 5.92 0.53 6.51
CA ALA A 112 6.30 0.20 5.14
C ALA A 112 7.05 -1.14 5.07
N TYR A 113 6.80 -1.91 4.02
CA TYR A 113 7.36 -3.25 3.83
C TYR A 113 7.76 -3.49 2.38
N ILE A 114 8.85 -4.24 2.19
CA ILE A 114 9.25 -4.78 0.88
C ILE A 114 9.18 -6.29 0.89
N SER A 115 8.81 -6.88 -0.24
CA SER A 115 8.81 -8.34 -0.40
C SER A 115 10.21 -8.82 -0.71
N VAL A 116 10.71 -9.72 0.13
CA VAL A 116 12.02 -10.37 0.00
C VAL A 116 11.86 -11.88 -0.10
N GLU A 117 12.83 -12.52 -0.73
CA GLU A 117 12.94 -13.97 -0.76
C GLU A 117 13.86 -14.42 0.38
N GLU A 118 13.30 -15.15 1.32
CA GLU A 118 14.01 -15.69 2.48
C GLU A 118 14.48 -17.11 2.14
N VAL A 119 15.80 -17.28 2.17
CA VAL A 119 16.46 -18.58 1.99
C VAL A 119 16.67 -19.17 3.37
N HIS A 120 16.07 -20.32 3.64
CA HIS A 120 16.21 -21.00 4.92
C HIS A 120 17.48 -21.85 4.96
N ASP A 121 18.27 -21.72 6.03
CA ASP A 121 19.50 -22.48 6.25
C ASP A 121 19.25 -23.98 6.48
N ASP A 122 18.00 -24.36 6.79
CA ASP A 122 17.58 -25.74 7.03
C ASP A 122 17.29 -26.53 5.75
N GLY A 123 17.47 -25.90 4.58
CA GLY A 123 17.25 -26.51 3.27
C GLY A 123 15.79 -26.59 2.83
N THR A 124 14.87 -25.94 3.56
CA THR A 124 13.48 -25.79 3.10
C THR A 124 13.38 -24.85 1.89
N PRO A 125 12.33 -25.00 1.04
CA PRO A 125 12.16 -24.14 -0.12
C PRO A 125 12.08 -22.66 0.27
N THR A 126 12.68 -21.80 -0.55
CA THR A 126 12.63 -20.34 -0.39
C THR A 126 11.20 -19.86 -0.23
N SER A 127 10.94 -19.06 0.80
CA SER A 127 9.64 -18.44 1.04
C SER A 127 9.71 -16.95 0.85
N LYS A 128 8.61 -16.34 0.39
CA LYS A 128 8.51 -14.88 0.31
C LYS A 128 8.01 -14.33 1.64
N THR A 129 8.69 -13.32 2.16
CA THR A 129 8.31 -12.62 3.38
C THR A 129 8.37 -11.11 3.17
N PHE A 130 7.88 -10.36 4.15
CA PHE A 130 7.93 -8.90 4.15
C PHE A 130 8.96 -8.44 5.17
N GLU A 131 9.89 -7.63 4.70
CA GLU A 131 10.87 -6.95 5.55
C GLU A 131 10.43 -5.51 5.77
N HIS A 132 10.46 -5.05 7.02
CA HIS A 132 10.10 -3.69 7.37
C HIS A 132 11.14 -2.70 6.85
N VAL A 133 10.67 -1.60 6.27
CA VAL A 133 11.50 -0.49 5.79
C VAL A 133 11.16 0.77 6.58
N THR A 134 12.19 1.50 6.99
CA THR A 134 12.01 2.80 7.65
C THR A 134 11.19 3.73 6.76
N SER A 135 10.18 4.36 7.35
CA SER A 135 9.34 5.36 6.69
C SER A 135 9.26 6.64 7.53
N GLU A 136 8.99 7.75 6.86
CA GLU A 136 8.74 9.05 7.47
C GLU A 136 7.60 9.76 6.72
N ILE A 137 6.95 10.72 7.38
CA ILE A 137 5.93 11.56 6.75
C ILE A 137 6.58 12.91 6.45
N GLY A 138 6.69 13.22 5.17
CA GLY A 138 7.08 14.54 4.65
C GLY A 138 5.89 15.28 4.04
N ALA A 139 6.15 16.49 3.56
CA ALA A 139 5.19 17.31 2.82
C ALA A 139 5.92 18.17 1.79
N GLU A 140 5.27 18.44 0.66
CA GLU A 140 5.68 19.53 -0.23
C GLU A 140 5.20 20.90 0.31
N GLU A 141 5.79 22.01 -0.17
CA GLU A 141 5.47 23.37 0.29
C GLU A 141 3.95 23.67 0.25
N ALA A 142 3.27 23.22 -0.81
CA ALA A 142 1.83 23.40 -0.95
C ALA A 142 1.02 22.59 0.09
N GLU A 143 1.46 21.39 0.41
CA GLU A 143 0.83 20.52 1.41
C GLU A 143 1.07 21.05 2.82
N GLU A 144 2.28 21.55 3.11
CA GLU A 144 2.62 22.15 4.40
C GLU A 144 1.72 23.34 4.72
N VAL A 145 1.54 24.26 3.76
CA VAL A 145 0.63 25.41 3.92
C VAL A 145 -0.82 24.93 4.13
N GLY A 146 -1.26 23.90 3.41
CA GLY A 146 -2.60 23.33 3.55
C GLY A 146 -2.84 22.72 4.92
N VAL A 147 -1.89 21.92 5.42
CA VAL A 147 -1.97 21.27 6.73
C VAL A 147 -1.86 22.31 7.85
N GLU A 148 -0.95 23.28 7.76
CA GLU A 148 -0.83 24.35 8.75
C GLU A 148 -2.15 25.14 8.87
N HIS A 149 -2.81 25.41 7.74
CA HIS A 149 -4.10 26.09 7.74
C HIS A 149 -5.22 25.29 8.43
N LEU A 150 -5.25 23.96 8.24
CA LEU A 150 -6.26 23.08 8.87
C LEU A 150 -6.08 22.90 10.38
N LEU A 151 -4.89 23.19 10.90
CA LEU A 151 -4.57 23.08 12.33
C LEU A 151 -4.90 24.34 13.14
N ARG A 152 -5.34 25.42 12.47
CA ARG A 152 -5.79 26.67 13.12
C ARG A 152 -7.30 26.68 13.33
#